data_AF-A0A6N8Z270-F1
#
_entry.id   AF-A0A6N8Z270-F1
#
_cell.length_a   1.000
_cell.length_b   1.000
_cell.length_c   1.000
_cell.angle_alpha   90.00
_cell.angle_beta   90.00
_cell.angle_gamma   90.00
#
_symmetry.space_group_name_H-M   'P 1'
#
loop_
_entity.id
_entity.type
_entity.pdbx_description
1 polymer ?
#
loop_
_entity_poly.entity_id
_entity_poly.type
_entity_poly.pdbx_seq_one_letter_code
_entity_poly.pdbx_strand_id
1 'polypeptide(L)' 'MAYIDDPHPIYCPTCGRESDPDARFCDNCGAALVPQAGGSTYAPGMP' A
#
# COMPACT_ATOMS: atom_id res chain seq x y z
N MET A 1 17.26 15.81 5.43
CA MET A 1 16.23 15.88 4.37
C MET A 1 16.51 14.78 3.36
N ALA A 2 15.88 13.62 3.56
CA ALA A 2 15.55 12.60 2.57
C ALA A 2 14.51 11.70 3.27
N TYR A 3 13.38 11.50 2.61
CA TYR A 3 12.05 11.35 3.17
C TYR A 3 11.77 9.87 3.45
N ILE A 4 11.38 9.52 4.69
CA ILE A 4 11.08 8.14 5.13
C ILE A 4 9.66 7.73 4.67
N ASP A 5 9.28 8.13 3.47
CA ASP A 5 7.99 7.82 2.86
C ASP A 5 8.28 7.24 1.48
N ASP A 6 8.83 6.03 1.47
CA ASP A 6 8.90 5.18 0.28
C ASP A 6 7.74 4.19 0.37
N PRO A 7 6.53 4.58 -0.09
CA PRO A 7 5.42 3.67 -0.17
C PRO A 7 5.79 2.59 -1.19
N HIS A 8 6.17 1.41 -0.68
CA HIS A 8 6.54 0.30 -1.53
C HIS A 8 5.31 -0.13 -2.35
N PRO A 9 5.47 -0.33 -3.67
CA PRO A 9 4.37 -0.78 -4.51
C PRO A 9 3.90 -2.17 -4.06
N ILE A 10 2.59 -2.35 -4.02
CA ILE A 10 1.97 -3.65 -3.75
C ILE A 10 1.72 -4.38 -5.08
N TYR A 11 1.53 -5.69 -5.01
CA TYR A 11 1.19 -6.49 -6.19
C TYR A 11 -0.21 -7.04 -6.05
N CYS A 12 -0.99 -6.95 -7.13
CA CYS A 12 -2.33 -7.49 -7.18
C CYS A 12 -2.30 -9.01 -6.95
N PRO A 13 -3.02 -9.54 -5.95
CA PRO A 13 -3.02 -10.98 -5.66
C PRO A 13 -3.74 -11.81 -6.75
N THR A 14 -4.47 -11.15 -7.65
CA THR A 14 -5.23 -11.81 -8.71
C THR A 14 -4.44 -11.91 -10.01
N CYS A 15 -3.78 -10.83 -10.44
CA CYS A 15 -3.06 -10.80 -11.72
C CYS A 15 -1.53 -10.66 -11.58
N GLY A 16 -1.03 -10.36 -10.38
CA GLY A 16 0.40 -10.18 -10.12
C GLY A 16 0.98 -8.83 -10.59
N ARG A 17 0.13 -7.90 -11.07
CA ARG A 17 0.60 -6.58 -11.52
C ARG A 17 0.90 -5.67 -10.34
N GLU A 18 1.93 -4.84 -10.48
CA GLU A 18 2.19 -3.73 -9.55
C GLU A 18 0.98 -2.80 -9.45
N SER A 19 0.73 -2.28 -8.27
CA SER A 19 -0.35 -1.33 -7.97
C SER A 19 0.07 -0.42 -6.84
N ASP A 20 -0.52 0.77 -6.82
CA ASP A 20 -0.28 1.75 -5.77
C ASP A 20 -0.74 1.22 -4.40
N PRO A 21 0.01 1.42 -3.32
CA PRO A 21 -0.36 0.93 -1.99
C PRO A 21 -1.65 1.57 -1.44
N ASP A 22 -2.05 2.73 -1.94
CA ASP A 22 -3.31 3.38 -1.57
C ASP A 22 -4.48 2.98 -2.48
N ALA A 23 -4.21 2.34 -3.63
CA ALA A 23 -5.23 1.93 -4.58
C ALA A 23 -6.20 0.91 -3.96
N ARG A 24 -7.50 1.14 -4.18
CA ARG A 24 -8.59 0.25 -3.74
C ARG A 24 -8.84 -0.90 -4.71
N PHE A 25 -8.51 -0.70 -5.98
CA PHE A 25 -8.74 -1.65 -7.08
C PHE A 25 -7.55 -1.64 -8.03
N CYS A 26 -7.26 -2.78 -8.64
CA CYS A 26 -6.17 -2.90 -9.61
C CYS A 26 -6.57 -2.25 -10.93
N ASP A 27 -5.78 -1.29 -11.42
CA ASP A 27 -6.00 -0.63 -12.71
C ASP A 27 -5.93 -1.57 -13.92
N ASN A 28 -5.30 -2.74 -13.75
CA ASN A 28 -5.13 -3.69 -14.84
C ASN A 28 -6.29 -4.68 -14.98
N CYS A 29 -6.78 -5.23 -13.86
CA CYS A 29 -7.79 -6.31 -13.88
C CYS A 29 -9.09 -5.96 -13.16
N GLY A 30 -9.15 -4.85 -12.42
CA GLY A 30 -10.32 -4.43 -11.64
C GLY A 30 -10.54 -5.17 -10.32
N ALA A 31 -9.65 -6.10 -9.94
CA ALA A 31 -9.75 -6.82 -8.68
C ALA A 31 -9.54 -5.86 -7.49
N ALA A 32 -10.28 -6.09 -6.39
CA ALA A 32 -10.10 -5.34 -5.16
C ALA A 32 -8.71 -5.59 -4.57
N LEU A 33 -7.94 -4.53 -4.39
CA LEU A 33 -6.69 -4.55 -3.66
C LEU A 33 -7.08 -4.36 -2.21
N VAL A 34 -6.93 -5.41 -1.38
CA VAL A 34 -7.07 -5.24 0.07
C VAL A 34 -6.01 -4.23 0.47
N PRO A 35 -6.40 -3.02 0.95
CA PRO A 35 -5.42 -2.08 1.45
C PRO A 35 -4.86 -2.73 2.71
N GLN A 36 -3.71 -3.39 2.58
CA GLN A 36 -2.87 -3.65 3.73
C GLN A 36 -2.47 -2.27 4.18
N ALA A 37 -3.21 -1.77 5.17
CA ALA A 37 -3.07 -0.42 5.66
C ALA A 37 -1.58 -0.14 5.87
N GLY A 38 -0.98 0.59 4.92
CA GLY A 38 0.22 1.38 5.09
C GLY A 38 -0.05 2.56 6.04
N GLY A 39 -1.01 2.41 6.95
CA GLY A 39 -1.05 3.14 8.18
C GLY A 39 0.10 2.60 8.99
N SER A 40 1.28 3.15 8.74
CA SER A 40 2.37 3.05 9.65
C SER A 40 1.84 3.37 11.03
N THR A 41 1.76 2.35 11.88
CA THR A 41 1.64 2.53 13.31
C THR A 41 2.99 3.05 13.79
N TYR A 42 3.39 4.24 13.35
CA TYR A 42 4.22 5.10 14.17
C TYR A 42 3.28 5.62 15.26
N ALA A 43 3.12 4.83 16.31
CA ALA A 43 2.65 5.35 17.59
C ALA A 43 3.87 5.90 18.33
N PRO A 44 4.21 7.20 18.25
CA PRO A 44 5.16 7.77 19.17
C PRO A 44 4.55 7.76 20.57
N GLY A 45 5.05 6.85 21.41
CA GLY A 45 5.04 6.93 22.88
C GLY A 45 3.67 7.08 23.55
N MET A 46 3.20 6.00 24.16
CA MET A 46 2.32 6.11 25.33
C MET A 46 3.21 6.05 26.59
N PRO A 47 2.97 6.87 27.63
CA PRO A 47 3.83 6.98 28.82
C PRO A 47 3.92 5.68 29.62
#